data_AF-A0A7X9IAD2-F1
#
_entry.id   AF-A0A7X9IAD2-F1
#
_cell.length_a   1.000
_cell.length_b   1.000
_cell.length_c   1.000
_cell.angle_alpha   90.00
_cell.angle_beta   90.00
_cell.angle_gamma   90.00
#
_symmetry.space_group_name_H-M   'P 1'
#
loop_
_entity.id
_entity.type
_entity.pdbx_description
1 polymer ?
#
loop_
_entity_poly.entity_id
_entity_poly.type
_entity_poly.pdbx_seq_one_letter_code
_entity_poly.pdbx_strand_id
1 'polypeptide(L)'
;EIVAKAASINNFIRIDMEDSPCTDMEIDLYRRLKAEFPNSVGLVLQAYLHRTKADIEKLLDVHTPEAPLNFRLCKGIYNEPASIAWKKYDEINSHYLDDLELLFDRKVYVGIATHDKPLIDGAYKLIEKYNVPKNMYEFQMLYGVTPRLRDSIVNQGHVMRIYVPFGKEWFGYCTRRLKENPKMASDIIKAIFVRG
;
A
#
# COMPACT_ATOMS: atom_id res chain seq x y z
N GLU A 1 21.45 6.50 5.95
CA GLU A 1 21.42 6.81 7.41
C GLU A 1 20.15 6.33 8.11
N ILE A 2 18.94 6.80 7.73
CA ILE A 2 17.68 6.40 8.41
C ILE A 2 17.46 4.87 8.39
N VAL A 3 17.61 4.24 7.23
CA VAL A 3 17.46 2.78 7.09
C VAL A 3 18.51 2.04 7.91
N ALA A 4 19.76 2.50 7.90
CA ALA A 4 20.83 1.93 8.72
C ALA A 4 20.50 1.99 10.22
N LYS A 5 19.95 3.13 10.69
CA LYS A 5 19.52 3.27 12.08
C LYS A 5 18.35 2.35 12.42
N ALA A 6 17.39 2.19 11.52
CA ALA A 6 16.27 1.26 11.72
C ALA A 6 16.77 -0.20 11.77
N ALA A 7 17.65 -0.58 10.84
CA ALA A 7 18.26 -1.91 10.81
C ALA A 7 19.04 -2.22 12.10
N SER A 8 19.79 -1.25 12.65
CA SER A 8 20.56 -1.43 13.89
C SER A 8 19.71 -1.73 15.13
N ILE A 9 18.40 -1.50 15.06
CA ILE A 9 17.44 -1.75 16.15
C ILE A 9 16.34 -2.75 15.74
N ASN A 10 16.58 -3.56 14.70
CA ASN A 10 15.64 -4.55 14.16
C ASN A 10 14.27 -3.94 13.79
N ASN A 11 14.28 -2.72 13.24
CA ASN A 11 13.09 -2.02 12.82
C ASN A 11 13.03 -1.90 11.28
N PHE A 12 11.89 -1.45 10.78
CA PHE A 12 11.54 -1.44 9.36
C PHE A 12 11.17 -0.04 8.88
N ILE A 13 11.64 0.32 7.68
CA ILE A 13 11.29 1.56 6.99
C ILE A 13 10.51 1.25 5.72
N ARG A 14 9.38 1.95 5.53
CA ARG A 14 8.64 1.97 4.27
C ARG A 14 8.99 3.24 3.51
N ILE A 15 9.43 3.09 2.27
CA ILE A 15 9.51 4.20 1.31
C ILE A 15 8.09 4.38 0.74
N ASP A 16 7.43 5.48 1.11
CA ASP A 16 6.16 5.88 0.49
C ASP A 16 6.43 6.36 -0.95
N MET A 17 5.45 6.20 -1.85
CA MET A 17 5.55 6.67 -3.24
C MET A 17 4.84 8.01 -3.41
N GLU A 18 5.52 8.95 -4.04
CA GLU A 18 4.97 10.24 -4.43
C GLU A 18 4.23 10.17 -5.78
N ASP A 19 4.19 11.26 -6.52
CA ASP A 19 3.58 11.36 -7.85
C ASP A 19 4.42 10.67 -8.92
N SER A 20 3.82 10.46 -10.10
CA SER A 20 4.40 9.66 -11.18
C SER A 20 5.81 10.09 -11.66
N PRO A 21 6.21 11.38 -11.66
CA PRO A 21 7.56 11.78 -12.03
C PRO A 21 8.64 11.28 -11.06
N CYS A 22 8.28 10.97 -9.82
CA CYS A 22 9.21 10.49 -8.79
C CYS A 22 9.41 8.96 -8.83
N THR A 23 8.49 8.24 -9.48
CA THR A 23 8.37 6.77 -9.37
C THR A 23 9.65 6.02 -9.71
N ASP A 24 10.33 6.36 -10.82
CA ASP A 24 11.56 5.68 -11.22
C ASP A 24 12.69 5.92 -10.22
N MET A 25 12.82 7.15 -9.72
CA MET A 25 13.84 7.51 -8.72
C MET A 25 13.62 6.78 -7.39
N GLU A 26 12.35 6.63 -6.98
CA GLU A 26 11.98 5.91 -5.76
C GLU A 26 12.24 4.41 -5.87
N ILE A 27 11.94 3.80 -7.02
CA ILE A 27 12.26 2.40 -7.31
C ILE A 27 13.78 2.18 -7.31
N ASP A 28 14.56 3.05 -7.95
CA ASP A 28 16.02 2.94 -7.97
C ASP A 28 16.65 3.15 -6.58
N LEU A 29 16.10 4.07 -5.78
CA LEU A 29 16.47 4.23 -4.39
C LEU A 29 16.16 2.96 -3.58
N TYR A 30 14.97 2.39 -3.76
CA TYR A 30 14.58 1.15 -3.11
C TYR A 30 15.53 0.01 -3.45
N ARG A 31 15.89 -0.20 -4.72
CA ARG A 31 16.80 -1.28 -5.13
C ARG A 31 18.16 -1.18 -4.44
N ARG A 32 18.73 0.03 -4.38
CA ARG A 32 20.01 0.26 -3.67
C ARG A 32 19.90 -0.04 -2.18
N LEU A 33 18.85 0.48 -1.52
CA LEU A 33 18.62 0.24 -0.09
C LEU A 33 18.30 -1.22 0.22
N LYS A 34 17.60 -1.92 -0.67
CA LYS A 34 17.27 -3.34 -0.54
C LYS A 34 18.50 -4.22 -0.63
N ALA A 35 19.46 -3.87 -1.49
CA ALA A 35 20.75 -4.57 -1.58
C ALA A 35 21.59 -4.40 -0.30
N GLU A 36 21.57 -3.21 0.31
CA GLU A 36 22.33 -2.91 1.53
C GLU A 36 21.63 -3.38 2.82
N PHE A 37 20.29 -3.29 2.86
CA PHE A 37 19.46 -3.57 4.04
C PHE A 37 18.30 -4.54 3.70
N PRO A 38 18.59 -5.81 3.40
CA PRO A 38 17.64 -6.75 2.80
C PRO A 38 16.34 -6.97 3.61
N ASN A 39 16.37 -6.77 4.92
CA ASN A 39 15.24 -7.08 5.82
C ASN A 39 14.62 -5.86 6.50
N SER A 40 15.09 -4.65 6.21
CA SER A 40 14.70 -3.43 6.94
C SER A 40 14.06 -2.35 6.08
N VAL A 41 13.82 -2.63 4.80
CA VAL A 41 13.22 -1.67 3.87
C VAL A 41 12.14 -2.32 3.00
N GLY A 42 11.07 -1.57 2.75
CA GLY A 42 10.05 -1.93 1.77
C GLY A 42 9.57 -0.71 0.98
N LEU A 43 8.79 -0.98 -0.06
CA LEU A 43 8.32 0.04 -1.00
C LEU A 43 6.78 0.11 -1.01
N VAL A 44 6.21 1.26 -1.35
CA VAL A 44 4.78 1.39 -1.68
C VAL A 44 4.58 1.18 -3.17
N LEU A 45 3.44 0.64 -3.57
CA LEU A 45 3.03 0.50 -4.96
C LEU A 45 1.62 1.06 -5.13
N GLN A 46 1.36 1.72 -6.26
CA GLN A 46 0.12 2.44 -6.52
C GLN A 46 -0.66 1.77 -7.66
N ALA A 47 -1.68 0.97 -7.33
CA ALA A 47 -2.41 0.13 -8.30
C ALA A 47 -3.12 0.90 -9.43
N TYR A 48 -3.38 2.20 -9.26
CA TYR A 48 -4.02 3.01 -10.29
C TYR A 48 -3.11 3.35 -11.48
N LEU A 49 -1.79 3.15 -11.40
CA LEU A 49 -0.90 3.45 -12.53
C LEU A 49 -0.84 2.26 -13.48
N HIS A 50 -0.83 2.55 -14.79
CA HIS A 50 -0.70 1.52 -15.83
C HIS A 50 0.60 0.71 -15.71
N ARG A 51 1.65 1.32 -15.14
CA ARG A 51 2.99 0.73 -15.01
C ARG A 51 3.15 -0.26 -13.86
N THR A 52 2.28 -0.22 -12.85
CA THR A 52 2.51 -0.89 -11.55
C THR A 52 2.73 -2.38 -11.67
N LYS A 53 1.93 -3.09 -12.46
CA LYS A 53 2.13 -4.53 -12.69
C LYS A 53 3.51 -4.86 -13.27
N ALA A 54 3.96 -4.10 -14.27
CA ALA A 54 5.27 -4.29 -14.88
C ALA A 54 6.42 -3.96 -13.91
N ASP A 55 6.23 -2.96 -13.04
CA ASP A 55 7.21 -2.63 -12.00
C ASP A 55 7.29 -3.73 -10.92
N ILE A 56 6.15 -4.31 -10.51
CA ILE A 56 6.13 -5.49 -9.63
C ILE A 56 6.96 -6.61 -10.25
N GLU A 57 6.67 -6.98 -11.49
CA GLU A 57 7.37 -8.07 -12.19
C GLU A 57 8.88 -7.83 -12.26
N LYS A 58 9.30 -6.59 -12.56
CA LYS A 58 10.73 -6.23 -12.58
C LYS A 58 11.39 -6.34 -11.22
N LEU A 59 10.69 -5.99 -10.14
CA LEU A 59 11.24 -6.02 -8.78
C LEU A 59 11.37 -7.44 -8.20
N LEU A 60 10.66 -8.43 -8.77
CA LEU A 60 10.77 -9.83 -8.34
C LEU A 60 12.18 -10.41 -8.49
N ASP A 61 13.03 -9.80 -9.32
CA ASP A 61 14.42 -10.19 -9.51
C ASP A 61 15.27 -10.09 -8.24
N VAL A 62 14.89 -9.23 -7.29
CA VAL A 62 15.52 -9.09 -5.96
C VAL A 62 14.72 -9.76 -4.84
N HIS A 63 13.75 -10.62 -5.18
CA HIS A 63 13.00 -11.41 -4.21
C HIS A 63 13.69 -12.76 -3.97
N THR A 64 14.26 -12.95 -2.78
CA THR A 64 14.80 -14.24 -2.34
C THR A 64 14.28 -14.62 -0.95
N PRO A 65 14.39 -15.89 -0.52
CA PRO A 65 14.07 -16.29 0.85
C PRO A 65 14.87 -15.54 1.92
N GLU A 66 16.12 -15.18 1.63
CA GLU A 66 17.03 -14.47 2.54
C GLU A 66 16.81 -12.95 2.54
N ALA A 67 16.22 -12.42 1.47
CA ALA A 67 15.90 -11.01 1.28
C ALA A 67 14.48 -10.86 0.71
N PRO A 68 13.43 -11.25 1.43
CA PRO A 68 12.06 -11.25 0.90
C PRO A 68 11.59 -9.84 0.58
N LEU A 69 10.89 -9.68 -0.56
CA LEU A 69 10.24 -8.41 -0.87
C LEU A 69 9.13 -8.13 0.14
N ASN A 70 8.95 -6.84 0.42
CA ASN A 70 7.92 -6.37 1.30
C ASN A 70 7.32 -5.11 0.69
N PHE A 71 6.05 -5.16 0.30
CA PHE A 71 5.35 -4.04 -0.34
C PHE A 71 4.14 -3.59 0.47
N ARG A 72 3.78 -2.31 0.34
CA ARG A 72 2.46 -1.78 0.69
C ARG A 72 1.74 -1.47 -0.62
N LEU A 73 0.59 -2.08 -0.86
CA LEU A 73 -0.22 -1.82 -2.04
C LEU A 73 -1.36 -0.87 -1.67
N CYS A 74 -1.39 0.31 -2.31
CA CYS A 74 -2.48 1.28 -2.20
C CYS A 74 -3.07 1.57 -3.59
N LYS A 75 -4.20 2.29 -3.66
CA LYS A 75 -4.73 2.74 -4.95
C LYS A 75 -3.82 3.77 -5.61
N GLY A 76 -3.39 4.77 -4.85
CA GLY A 76 -2.82 6.02 -5.37
C GLY A 76 -3.70 7.20 -4.95
N ILE A 77 -3.09 8.38 -4.76
CA ILE A 77 -3.77 9.58 -4.22
C ILE A 77 -3.70 10.79 -5.15
N TYR A 78 -2.66 10.86 -5.97
CA TYR A 78 -2.38 12.00 -6.84
C TYR A 78 -3.35 12.03 -8.02
N ASN A 79 -3.58 13.22 -8.59
CA ASN A 79 -4.44 13.36 -9.76
C ASN A 79 -3.62 13.27 -11.06
N GLU A 80 -3.25 12.05 -11.42
CA GLU A 80 -2.46 11.77 -12.64
C GLU A 80 -3.31 11.81 -13.92
N PRO A 81 -2.71 12.11 -15.08
CA PRO A 81 -3.42 12.08 -16.36
C PRO A 81 -3.82 10.66 -16.76
N ALA A 82 -4.95 10.53 -17.47
CA ALA A 82 -5.50 9.24 -17.90
C ALA A 82 -4.58 8.44 -18.83
N SER A 83 -3.55 9.07 -19.41
CA SER A 83 -2.54 8.40 -20.23
C SER A 83 -1.66 7.44 -19.41
N ILE A 84 -1.52 7.66 -18.11
CA ILE A 84 -0.65 6.86 -17.23
C ILE A 84 -1.39 6.24 -16.04
N ALA A 85 -2.63 6.64 -15.79
CA ALA A 85 -3.40 6.19 -14.64
C ALA A 85 -4.87 5.90 -14.97
N TRP A 86 -5.38 4.81 -14.42
CA TRP A 86 -6.79 4.47 -14.42
C TRP A 86 -7.58 5.51 -13.63
N LYS A 87 -8.74 5.91 -14.15
CA LYS A 87 -9.57 6.97 -13.54
C LYS A 87 -10.89 6.47 -13.00
N LYS A 88 -11.43 5.37 -13.52
CA LYS A 88 -12.70 4.82 -13.04
C LYS A 88 -12.48 3.96 -11.81
N TYR A 89 -13.40 4.07 -10.85
CA TYR A 89 -13.34 3.32 -9.59
C TYR A 89 -13.23 1.80 -9.81
N ASP A 90 -14.03 1.23 -10.72
CA ASP A 90 -14.02 -0.20 -10.99
C ASP A 90 -12.72 -0.67 -11.66
N GLU A 91 -12.15 0.15 -12.57
CA GLU A 91 -10.85 -0.12 -13.20
C GLU A 91 -9.73 -0.14 -12.15
N ILE A 92 -9.67 0.89 -11.29
CA ILE A 92 -8.68 0.97 -10.21
C ILE A 92 -8.84 -0.23 -9.26
N ASN A 93 -10.07 -0.61 -8.93
CA ASN A 93 -10.31 -1.74 -8.03
C ASN A 93 -9.93 -3.09 -8.66
N SER A 94 -10.21 -3.27 -9.94
CA SER A 94 -9.77 -4.47 -10.68
C SER A 94 -8.26 -4.59 -10.66
N HIS A 95 -7.54 -3.52 -11.04
CA HIS A 95 -6.09 -3.53 -11.08
C HIS A 95 -5.45 -3.68 -9.69
N TYR A 96 -6.05 -3.11 -8.64
CA TYR A 96 -5.60 -3.38 -7.27
C TYR A 96 -5.65 -4.86 -6.92
N LEU A 97 -6.73 -5.56 -7.28
CA LEU A 97 -6.87 -6.98 -6.99
C LEU A 97 -5.97 -7.83 -7.88
N ASP A 98 -5.76 -7.44 -9.15
CA ASP A 98 -4.81 -8.10 -10.05
C ASP A 98 -3.37 -8.01 -9.51
N ASP A 99 -2.97 -6.83 -9.05
CA ASP A 99 -1.64 -6.61 -8.46
C ASP A 99 -1.49 -7.38 -7.13
N LEU A 100 -2.52 -7.38 -6.28
CA LEU A 100 -2.52 -8.15 -5.03
C LEU A 100 -2.41 -9.66 -5.28
N GLU A 101 -3.17 -10.16 -6.25
CA GLU A 101 -3.13 -11.57 -6.66
C GLU A 101 -1.74 -11.96 -7.17
N LEU A 102 -1.13 -11.14 -8.02
CA LEU A 102 0.24 -11.35 -8.49
C LEU A 102 1.23 -11.43 -7.32
N LEU A 103 1.13 -10.53 -6.35
CA LEU A 103 2.03 -10.52 -5.19
C LEU A 103 1.87 -11.77 -4.31
N PHE A 104 0.64 -12.24 -4.09
CA PHE A 104 0.39 -13.47 -3.34
C PHE A 104 0.85 -14.73 -4.08
N ASP A 105 0.60 -14.82 -5.39
CA ASP A 105 1.10 -15.91 -6.23
C ASP A 105 2.63 -16.01 -6.18
N ARG A 106 3.31 -14.85 -6.13
CA ARG A 106 4.76 -14.74 -6.01
C ARG A 106 5.28 -14.80 -4.58
N LYS A 107 4.42 -15.06 -3.59
CA LYS A 107 4.77 -15.20 -2.16
C LYS A 107 5.49 -13.97 -1.57
N VAL A 108 5.14 -12.78 -2.06
CA VAL A 108 5.65 -11.50 -1.54
C VAL A 108 4.84 -11.08 -0.32
N TYR A 109 5.48 -10.48 0.69
CA TYR A 109 4.74 -9.89 1.81
C TYR A 109 4.00 -8.63 1.37
N VAL A 110 2.70 -8.52 1.71
CA VAL A 110 1.87 -7.37 1.29
C VAL A 110 1.15 -6.68 2.46
N GLY A 111 1.39 -5.39 2.60
CA GLY A 111 0.53 -4.46 3.33
C GLY A 111 -0.64 -4.00 2.46
N ILE A 112 -1.84 -4.50 2.75
CA ILE A 112 -3.07 -4.24 2.01
C ILE A 112 -3.65 -2.90 2.50
N ALA A 113 -3.23 -1.80 1.88
CA ALA A 113 -3.58 -0.45 2.31
C ALA A 113 -4.85 0.07 1.62
N THR A 114 -6.00 -0.12 2.27
CA THR A 114 -7.31 0.31 1.74
C THR A 114 -8.36 0.46 2.84
N HIS A 115 -9.32 1.36 2.61
CA HIS A 115 -10.57 1.48 3.38
C HIS A 115 -11.79 0.98 2.60
N ASP A 116 -11.57 0.49 1.38
CA ASP A 116 -12.63 0.16 0.43
C ASP A 116 -13.12 -1.28 0.64
N LYS A 117 -14.38 -1.44 1.05
CA LYS A 117 -14.94 -2.75 1.42
C LYS A 117 -14.86 -3.79 0.29
N PRO A 118 -15.22 -3.49 -0.97
CA PRO A 118 -14.98 -4.39 -2.10
C PRO A 118 -13.54 -4.92 -2.22
N LEU A 119 -12.54 -4.08 -1.96
CA LEU A 119 -11.13 -4.51 -2.00
C LEU A 119 -10.77 -5.40 -0.81
N ILE A 120 -11.32 -5.12 0.37
CA ILE A 120 -11.12 -5.96 1.55
C ILE A 120 -11.76 -7.33 1.34
N ASP A 121 -13.00 -7.36 0.84
CA ASP A 121 -13.71 -8.61 0.51
C ASP A 121 -12.96 -9.39 -0.59
N GLY A 122 -12.42 -8.70 -1.61
CA GLY A 122 -11.57 -9.30 -2.64
C GLY A 122 -10.26 -9.85 -2.08
N ALA A 123 -9.60 -9.12 -1.19
CA ALA A 123 -8.40 -9.58 -0.51
C ALA A 123 -8.64 -10.84 0.32
N TYR A 124 -9.76 -10.95 1.04
CA TYR A 124 -10.12 -12.18 1.75
C TYR A 124 -10.23 -13.39 0.82
N LYS A 125 -10.90 -13.23 -0.33
CA LYS A 125 -11.00 -14.29 -1.34
C LYS A 125 -9.63 -14.71 -1.87
N LEU A 126 -8.72 -13.76 -2.10
CA LEU A 126 -7.36 -14.07 -2.55
C LEU A 126 -6.53 -14.74 -1.45
N ILE A 127 -6.64 -14.29 -0.20
CA ILE A 127 -5.99 -14.92 0.96
C ILE A 127 -6.41 -16.38 1.08
N GLU A 128 -7.71 -16.67 0.95
CA GLU A 128 -8.24 -18.04 0.95
C GLU A 128 -7.76 -18.84 -0.27
N LYS A 129 -7.92 -18.30 -1.48
CA LYS A 129 -7.52 -18.95 -2.74
C LYS A 129 -6.06 -19.40 -2.74
N TYR A 130 -5.16 -18.56 -2.23
CA TYR A 130 -3.72 -18.83 -2.22
C TYR A 130 -3.21 -19.42 -0.90
N ASN A 131 -4.11 -19.68 0.07
CA ASN A 131 -3.76 -20.12 1.43
C ASN A 131 -2.65 -19.27 2.06
N VAL A 132 -2.77 -17.94 1.94
CA VAL A 132 -1.71 -17.00 2.34
C VAL A 132 -1.53 -17.04 3.86
N PRO A 133 -0.32 -17.34 4.37
CA PRO A 133 -0.06 -17.34 5.79
C PRO A 133 -0.29 -15.96 6.43
N LYS A 134 -0.79 -15.92 7.68
CA LYS A 134 -1.09 -14.66 8.38
C LYS A 134 0.12 -13.76 8.61
N ASN A 135 1.34 -14.28 8.52
CA ASN A 135 2.59 -13.51 8.62
C ASN A 135 3.09 -12.99 7.26
N MET A 136 2.37 -13.26 6.17
CA MET A 136 2.71 -12.80 4.81
C MET A 136 1.87 -11.60 4.35
N TYR A 137 0.97 -11.11 5.19
CA TYR A 137 0.20 -9.91 4.91
C TYR A 137 -0.25 -9.20 6.18
N GLU A 138 -0.62 -7.94 6.02
CA GLU A 138 -1.38 -7.19 7.02
C GLU A 138 -2.33 -6.22 6.32
N PHE A 139 -3.47 -5.92 6.91
CA PHE A 139 -4.32 -4.82 6.47
C PHE A 139 -3.78 -3.51 7.01
N GLN A 140 -3.87 -2.44 6.22
CA GLN A 140 -3.37 -1.13 6.61
C GLN A 140 -4.41 -0.04 6.39
N MET A 141 -4.59 0.81 7.39
CA MET A 141 -5.60 1.86 7.40
C MET A 141 -5.07 3.15 8.01
N LEU A 142 -5.60 4.29 7.57
CA LEU A 142 -5.33 5.60 8.15
C LEU A 142 -5.98 5.71 9.54
N TYR A 143 -5.28 6.35 10.46
CA TYR A 143 -5.82 6.68 11.78
C TYR A 143 -7.07 7.54 11.68
N GLY A 144 -8.12 7.19 12.44
CA GLY A 144 -9.38 7.94 12.51
C GLY A 144 -10.39 7.65 11.39
N VAL A 145 -10.06 6.77 10.44
CA VAL A 145 -10.93 6.45 9.30
C VAL A 145 -11.55 5.06 9.50
N THR A 146 -12.88 4.96 9.34
CA THR A 146 -13.67 3.71 9.38
C THR A 146 -13.33 2.76 10.55
N PRO A 147 -13.43 3.20 11.82
CA PRO A 147 -13.02 2.39 12.98
C PRO A 147 -13.78 1.06 13.09
N ARG A 148 -15.08 1.02 12.75
CA ARG A 148 -15.89 -0.21 12.78
C ARG A 148 -15.38 -1.28 11.81
N LEU A 149 -14.98 -0.87 10.61
CA LEU A 149 -14.42 -1.77 9.60
C LEU A 149 -13.09 -2.35 10.07
N ARG A 150 -12.24 -1.52 10.67
CA ARG A 150 -10.98 -1.95 11.28
C ARG A 150 -11.23 -3.00 12.36
N ASP A 151 -12.16 -2.72 13.27
CA ASP A 151 -12.49 -3.62 14.36
C ASP A 151 -13.04 -4.96 13.83
N SER A 152 -13.84 -4.93 12.75
CA SER A 152 -14.31 -6.13 12.05
C SER A 152 -13.16 -6.98 11.47
N ILE A 153 -12.15 -6.36 10.84
CA ILE A 153 -10.98 -7.07 10.29
C ILE A 153 -10.16 -7.73 11.41
N VAL A 154 -9.94 -7.01 12.51
CA VAL A 154 -9.20 -7.53 13.67
C VAL A 154 -9.96 -8.66 14.36
N ASN A 155 -11.28 -8.55 14.50
CA ASN A 155 -12.13 -9.60 15.09
C ASN A 155 -12.15 -10.88 14.24
N GLN A 156 -11.91 -10.78 12.93
CA GLN A 156 -11.71 -11.91 12.03
C GLN A 156 -10.29 -12.52 12.15
N GLY A 157 -9.43 -11.94 12.99
CA GLY A 157 -8.11 -12.44 13.31
C GLY A 157 -7.03 -12.08 12.29
N HIS A 158 -7.22 -11.02 11.51
CA HIS A 158 -6.21 -10.48 10.60
C HIS A 158 -5.36 -9.39 11.27
N VAL A 159 -4.09 -9.30 10.86
CA VAL A 159 -3.18 -8.27 11.35
C VAL A 159 -3.57 -6.91 10.78
N MET A 160 -3.58 -5.88 11.62
CA MET A 160 -3.90 -4.51 11.25
C MET A 160 -2.75 -3.57 11.64
N ARG A 161 -2.30 -2.74 10.69
CA ARG A 161 -1.36 -1.64 10.93
C ARG A 161 -2.05 -0.31 10.65
N ILE A 162 -1.96 0.60 11.61
CA ILE A 162 -2.54 1.94 11.47
C ILE A 162 -1.44 2.93 11.06
N TYR A 163 -1.69 3.67 9.98
CA TYR A 163 -0.86 4.81 9.59
C TYR A 163 -1.25 6.02 10.43
N VAL A 164 -0.35 6.45 11.32
CA VAL A 164 -0.57 7.55 12.27
C VAL A 164 0.37 8.71 11.89
N PRO A 165 -0.13 9.74 11.17
CA PRO A 165 0.60 10.99 11.02
C PRO A 165 0.81 11.65 12.39
N PHE A 166 1.98 12.23 12.63
CA PHE A 166 2.29 12.98 13.85
C PHE A 166 3.19 14.18 13.54
N GLY A 167 3.35 15.10 14.51
CA GLY A 167 4.16 16.32 14.37
C GLY A 167 3.32 17.58 14.15
N LYS A 168 3.90 18.76 14.33
CA LYS A 168 3.15 20.05 14.39
C LYS A 168 2.33 20.35 13.13
N GLU A 169 2.78 19.88 11.98
CA GLU A 169 2.17 20.16 10.67
C GLU A 169 1.25 19.04 10.16
N TRP A 170 0.92 18.04 11.00
CA TRP A 170 0.09 16.89 10.62
C TRP A 170 -1.25 17.31 9.98
N PHE A 171 -1.86 18.40 10.48
CA PHE A 171 -3.12 18.91 9.96
C PHE A 171 -2.96 19.52 8.55
N GLY A 172 -1.85 20.22 8.30
CA GLY A 172 -1.50 20.74 6.97
C GLY A 172 -1.27 19.61 5.95
N TYR A 173 -0.61 18.54 6.38
CA TYR A 173 -0.41 17.34 5.58
C TYR A 173 -1.74 16.65 5.20
N CYS A 174 -2.62 16.40 6.17
CA CYS A 174 -3.94 15.80 5.93
C CYS A 174 -4.80 16.68 5.03
N THR A 175 -4.81 18.00 5.25
CA THR A 175 -5.61 18.95 4.46
C THR A 175 -5.09 19.13 3.04
N ARG A 176 -3.76 19.12 2.81
CA ARG A 176 -3.18 19.19 1.46
C ARG A 176 -3.52 17.94 0.63
N ARG A 177 -3.38 16.75 1.22
CA ARG A 177 -3.77 15.47 0.59
C ARG A 177 -5.28 15.39 0.30
N LEU A 178 -6.12 16.01 1.13
CA LEU A 178 -7.57 16.16 0.86
C LEU A 178 -7.87 17.20 -0.25
N LYS A 179 -7.08 18.28 -0.36
CA LYS A 179 -7.23 19.35 -1.37
C LYS A 179 -6.73 18.94 -2.76
N GLU A 180 -5.70 18.11 -2.84
CA GLU A 180 -5.13 17.60 -4.11
C GLU A 180 -6.10 16.66 -4.85
N ASN A 181 -7.12 16.11 -4.17
CA ASN A 181 -8.17 15.33 -4.81
C ASN A 181 -9.54 15.47 -4.10
N PRO A 182 -10.30 16.56 -4.34
CA PRO A 182 -11.54 16.86 -3.62
C PRO A 182 -12.65 15.82 -3.81
N LYS A 183 -12.69 15.15 -4.97
CA LYS A 183 -13.64 14.06 -5.23
C LYS A 183 -13.30 12.81 -4.42
N MET A 184 -12.03 12.43 -4.34
CA MET A 184 -11.60 11.29 -3.53
C MET A 184 -11.64 11.60 -2.03
N ALA A 185 -11.39 12.85 -1.62
CA ALA A 185 -11.69 13.32 -0.27
C ALA A 185 -13.18 13.20 0.05
N SER A 186 -14.06 13.56 -0.88
CA SER A 186 -15.50 13.32 -0.75
C SER A 186 -15.84 11.83 -0.66
N ASP A 187 -15.14 10.94 -1.37
CA ASP A 187 -15.40 9.50 -1.33
C ASP A 187 -14.84 8.85 -0.06
N ILE A 188 -13.69 9.32 0.45
CA ILE A 188 -13.15 8.96 1.76
C ILE A 188 -14.10 9.47 2.86
N ILE A 189 -14.57 10.72 2.78
CA ILE A 189 -15.56 11.29 3.71
C ILE A 189 -16.91 10.56 3.60
N LYS A 190 -17.38 10.22 2.41
CA LYS A 190 -18.59 9.40 2.22
C LYS A 190 -18.40 7.97 2.73
N ALA A 191 -17.22 7.37 2.59
CA ALA A 191 -16.90 6.09 3.20
C ALA A 191 -16.84 6.19 4.73
N ILE A 192 -16.38 7.32 5.27
CA ILE A 192 -16.36 7.62 6.72
C ILE A 192 -17.77 7.82 7.29
N PHE A 193 -18.69 8.47 6.56
CA PHE A 193 -19.98 8.93 7.10
C PHE A 193 -21.25 8.24 6.55
N VAL A 194 -21.20 7.64 5.36
CA VAL A 194 -22.38 7.09 4.66
C VAL A 194 -22.35 5.56 4.56
N ARG A 195 -21.19 4.92 4.73
CA ARG A 195 -21.00 3.45 4.62
C ARG A 195 -20.24 2.80 5.78
N GLY A 196 -20.07 3.52 6.89
CA GLY A 196 -19.44 3.03 8.12
C GLY A 196 -20.33 2.16 8.99
#